data_AF-A0A7V3X354-F1
#
_entry.id   AF-A0A7V3X354-F1
#
_cell.length_a   1.000
_cell.length_b   1.000
_cell.length_c   1.000
_cell.angle_alpha   90.00
_cell.angle_beta   90.00
_cell.angle_gamma   90.00
#
_symmetry.space_group_name_H-M   'P 1'
#
loop_
_entity.id
_entity.type
_entity.pdbx_description
1 polymer ?
#
loop_
_entity_poly.entity_id
_entity_poly.type
_entity_poly.pdbx_seq_one_letter_code
_entity_poly.pdbx_strand_id
1 'polypeptide(L)' 'MSDASLNTTSYQNEAGFGDFFALLKPRVMSLVVFTAFVGLLVAPVPVHPIIGFAAILFIAIGGGASGALNMWWEADVDA' A
#
# COMPACT_ATOMS: atom_id res chain seq x y z
N MET A 1 33.87 -26.09 28.70
CA MET A 1 32.40 -25.92 28.76
C MET A 1 32.13 -24.42 28.81
N SER A 2 32.31 -23.74 27.68
CA SER A 2 32.16 -22.28 27.55
C SER A 2 31.93 -21.97 26.07
N ASP A 3 30.69 -22.04 25.62
CA ASP A 3 30.28 -21.27 24.44
C ASP A 3 28.76 -21.08 24.46
N ALA A 4 28.28 -20.30 25.43
CA ALA A 4 26.98 -19.69 25.32
C ALA A 4 27.14 -18.43 24.45
N SER A 5 27.34 -18.64 23.15
CA SER A 5 27.18 -17.59 22.14
C SER A 5 25.69 -17.26 22.06
N LEU A 6 25.19 -16.45 23.01
CA LEU A 6 23.93 -15.75 22.87
C LEU A 6 24.11 -14.78 21.72
N ASN A 7 23.80 -15.26 20.52
CA ASN A 7 23.75 -14.46 19.30
C ASN A 7 22.50 -13.59 19.37
N THR A 8 22.49 -12.62 20.29
CA THR A 8 21.45 -11.60 20.45
C THR A 8 21.60 -10.56 19.36
N THR A 9 21.50 -10.99 18.11
CA THR A 9 21.28 -10.10 16.96
C THR A 9 19.97 -10.46 16.29
N SER A 10 18.93 -10.70 17.09
CA SER A 10 17.54 -10.69 16.63
C SER A 10 17.06 -9.24 16.48
N TYR A 11 17.79 -8.41 15.73
CA TYR A 11 17.18 -7.26 15.08
C TYR A 11 16.59 -7.78 13.79
N GLN A 12 15.41 -8.39 13.80
CA GLN A 12 14.79 -8.89 12.57
C GLN A 12 13.38 -8.30 12.46
N ASN A 13 13.37 -7.03 12.02
CA ASN A 13 12.24 -6.24 11.51
C ASN A 13 10.94 -6.31 12.33
N GLU A 14 10.80 -5.44 13.34
CA GLU A 14 9.46 -4.93 13.64
C GLU A 14 8.92 -4.29 12.37
N ALA A 15 7.77 -4.76 11.86
CA ALA A 15 7.11 -4.19 10.70
C ALA A 15 6.88 -2.69 10.93
N GLY A 16 7.66 -1.88 10.23
CA GLY A 16 7.63 -0.43 10.36
C GLY A 16 6.50 0.17 9.52
N PHE A 17 6.15 1.43 9.81
CA PHE A 17 5.23 2.18 8.95
C PHE A 17 5.70 2.24 7.48
N GLY A 18 7.02 2.25 7.25
CA GLY A 18 7.63 2.19 5.93
C GLY A 18 7.38 0.88 5.17
N ASP A 19 7.30 -0.25 5.87
CA ASP A 19 7.02 -1.55 5.26
C ASP A 19 5.56 -1.64 4.81
N PHE A 20 4.62 -1.10 5.59
CA PHE A 20 3.23 -0.95 5.16
C PHE A 20 3.13 -0.10 3.89
N PHE A 21 3.90 0.99 3.81
CA PHE A 21 3.95 1.84 2.62
C PHE A 21 4.59 1.15 1.41
N ALA A 22 5.57 0.27 1.63
CA ALA A 22 6.18 -0.54 0.59
C ALA A 22 5.22 -1.59 0.02
N LEU A 23 4.43 -2.26 0.88
CA LEU A 23 3.41 -3.24 0.48
C LEU A 23 2.32 -2.61 -0.42
N LEU A 24 1.98 -1.35 -0.18
CA LEU A 24 1.01 -0.60 -0.99
C LEU A 24 1.50 -0.32 -2.42
N LYS A 25 2.75 -0.68 -2.77
CA LYS A 25 3.38 -0.43 -4.09
C LYS A 25 3.15 1.04 -4.52
N PRO A 26 3.90 2.02 -3.96
CA PRO A 26 3.58 3.45 -4.05
C PRO A 26 3.45 3.98 -5.49
N ARG A 27 4.15 3.35 -6.44
CA ARG A 27 3.99 3.67 -7.88
C ARG A 27 2.61 3.28 -8.41
N VAL A 28 2.08 2.11 -8.05
CA VAL A 28 0.75 1.65 -8.45
C VAL A 28 -0.33 2.53 -7.83
N MET A 29 -0.16 2.88 -6.55
CA MET A 29 -1.08 3.79 -5.86
C MET A 29 -1.20 5.16 -6.55
N SER A 30 -0.08 5.75 -6.98
CA SER A 30 -0.11 7.03 -7.70
C SER A 30 -0.87 6.97 -9.03
N LEU A 31 -0.76 5.85 -9.76
CA LEU A 31 -1.49 5.64 -11.01
C LEU A 31 -2.99 5.58 -10.77
N VAL A 32 -3.41 4.84 -9.74
CA VAL A 32 -4.82 4.67 -9.34
C VAL A 32 -5.45 5.99 -8.87
N VAL A 33 -4.71 6.80 -8.11
CA VAL A 33 -5.16 8.13 -7.69
C VAL A 33 -5.28 9.08 -8.90
N PHE A 34 -4.30 9.04 -9.80
CA PHE A 34 -4.32 9.87 -11.00
C PHE A 34 -5.50 9.54 -11.91
N THR A 35 -5.80 8.25 -12.13
CA THR A 35 -6.96 7.85 -12.94
C THR A 35 -8.28 8.28 -12.30
N ALA A 36 -8.41 8.16 -10.98
CA ALA A 36 -9.59 8.65 -10.25
C ALA A 36 -9.76 10.17 -10.41
N PHE A 37 -8.66 10.93 -10.30
CA PHE A 37 -8.67 12.38 -10.49
C PHE A 37 -9.06 12.78 -11.91
N VAL A 38 -8.47 12.15 -12.93
CA VAL A 38 -8.84 12.39 -14.33
C VAL A 38 -10.31 12.06 -14.58
N GLY A 39 -10.82 10.97 -13.99
CA GLY A 39 -12.25 10.62 -14.06
C GLY A 39 -13.17 11.70 -13.47
N LEU A 40 -12.78 12.32 -12.35
CA LEU A 40 -13.52 13.44 -11.76
C LEU A 40 -13.45 14.70 -12.62
N LEU A 41 -12.34 14.97 -13.30
CA LEU A 41 -12.21 16.12 -14.21
C LEU A 41 -13.07 15.99 -15.48
N VAL A 42 -13.21 14.78 -16.00
CA VAL A 42 -13.98 14.50 -17.23
C VAL A 42 -15.47 14.31 -16.94
N ALA A 43 -15.87 14.19 -15.67
CA ALA A 43 -17.25 13.95 -15.28
C ALA A 43 -18.20 15.03 -15.87
N PRO A 44 -19.25 14.63 -16.62
CA PRO A 44 -20.16 15.57 -17.27
C PRO A 44 -21.12 16.28 -16.30
N VAL A 45 -21.14 15.86 -15.03
CA VAL A 45 -22.00 16.38 -13.98
C VAL A 45 -21.13 16.91 -12.84
N PRO A 46 -21.44 18.09 -12.26
CA PRO A 46 -20.70 18.60 -11.12
C PRO A 46 -20.79 17.63 -9.94
N VAL A 47 -19.62 17.21 -9.43
CA VAL A 47 -19.49 16.35 -8.26
C VAL A 47 -19.25 17.23 -7.03
N HIS A 48 -19.99 16.97 -5.95
CA HIS A 48 -19.75 17.68 -4.70
C HIS A 48 -18.31 17.43 -4.20
N PRO A 49 -17.54 18.46 -3.81
CA PRO A 49 -16.12 18.30 -3.49
C PRO A 49 -15.82 17.24 -2.43
N ILE A 50 -16.67 17.12 -1.41
CA ILE A 50 -16.54 16.09 -0.35
C ILE A 50 -16.68 14.67 -0.94
N ILE A 51 -17.59 14.50 -1.90
CA ILE A 51 -17.82 13.20 -2.55
C ILE A 51 -16.64 12.86 -3.45
N GLY A 52 -16.13 13.82 -4.23
CA GLY A 52 -14.95 13.62 -5.06
C GLY A 52 -13.71 13.27 -4.23
N PHE A 53 -13.51 13.96 -3.12
CA PHE A 53 -12.43 13.64 -2.17
C PHE A 53 -12.58 12.24 -1.57
N ALA A 54 -13.77 11.89 -1.07
CA ALA A 54 -14.05 10.57 -0.53
C ALA A 54 -13.85 9.47 -1.58
N ALA A 55 -14.28 9.70 -2.82
CA ALA A 55 -14.10 8.77 -3.93
C ALA A 55 -12.61 8.50 -4.20
N ILE A 56 -11.79 9.54 -4.33
CA ILE A 56 -10.34 9.39 -4.52
C ILE A 56 -9.72 8.63 -3.34
N LEU A 57 -10.08 8.99 -2.11
CA LEU A 57 -9.55 8.36 -0.90
C LEU A 57 -9.84 6.85 -0.88
N PHE A 58 -11.09 6.45 -1.11
CA PHE A 58 -11.47 5.04 -1.11
C PHE A 58 -10.88 4.26 -2.29
N ILE A 59 -10.75 4.89 -3.46
CA ILE A 59 -10.06 4.29 -4.62
C ILE A 59 -8.58 4.06 -4.30
N ALA A 60 -7.91 5.03 -3.67
CA ALA A 60 -6.52 4.91 -3.26
C ALA A 60 -6.32 3.78 -2.25
N ILE A 61 -7.21 3.69 -1.25
CA ILE A 61 -7.18 2.62 -0.24
C ILE A 61 -7.41 1.25 -0.88
N GLY A 62 -8.42 1.12 -1.75
CA GLY A 62 -8.72 -0.15 -2.42
C GLY A 62 -7.61 -0.62 -3.35
N GLY A 63 -7.02 0.30 -4.13
CA GLY A 63 -5.89 0.00 -5.02
C GLY A 63 -4.59 -0.31 -4.27
N GLY A 64 -4.38 0.29 -3.11
CA GLY A 64 -3.27 -0.05 -2.23
C GLY A 64 -3.44 -1.42 -1.56
N ALA A 65 -4.65 -1.71 -1.05
CA ALA A 65 -4.95 -2.97 -0.38
C ALA A 65 -4.77 -4.18 -1.31
N SER A 66 -5.15 -4.06 -2.59
CA SER A 66 -4.91 -5.12 -3.57
C SER A 66 -3.41 -5.35 -3.84
N GLY A 67 -2.57 -4.31 -3.80
CA GLY A 67 -1.12 -4.43 -3.91
C GLY A 67 -0.48 -5.20 -2.75
N ALA A 68 -0.95 -4.95 -1.52
CA ALA A 68 -0.52 -5.69 -0.34
C ALA A 68 -1.01 -7.15 -0.37
N LEU A 69 -2.25 -7.40 -0.77
CA LEU A 69 -2.79 -8.75 -0.94
C LEU A 69 -2.04 -9.53 -2.01
N ASN A 70 -1.62 -8.88 -3.09
CA ASN A 70 -0.82 -9.51 -4.13
C ASN A 70 0.51 -10.04 -3.57
N MET A 71 1.19 -9.27 -2.72
CA MET A 71 2.43 -9.72 -2.07
C MET A 71 2.19 -10.81 -1.02
N TRP A 72 1.05 -10.79 -0.33
CA TRP A 72 0.71 -11.86 0.62
C TRP A 72 0.43 -13.18 -0.10
N TRP A 73 -0.30 -13.14 -1.22
CA TRP A 73 -0.61 -14.36 -2.00
C TRP A 73 0.64 -14.96 -2.65
N GLU A 74 1.54 -14.12 -3.16
CA GLU A 74 2.81 -14.54 -3.77
C GLU A 74 3.94 -14.73 -2.73
N ALA A 75 3.66 -14.61 -1.43
CA ALA A 75 4.69 -14.62 -0.38
C ALA A 75 5.55 -15.89 -0.37
N ASP A 76 4.95 -17.07 -0.61
CA ASP A 76 5.68 -18.35 -0.70
C ASP A 76 6.41 -18.54 -2.04
N VAL A 77 6.02 -17.78 -3.08
CA VAL A 77 6.61 -17.86 -4.43
C VAL A 77 7.77 -16.85 -4.59
N ASP A 78 7.69 -15.71 -3.93
CA ASP A 78 8.69 -14.62 -3.93
C ASP A 78 9.81 -14.81 -2.88
N ALA A 79 9.77 -15.88 -2.08
CA ALA A 79 10.73 -16.20 -1.01
C ALA A 79 12.05 -16.83 -1.49
#